data_AF-A0A957N4L0-F1
#
_entry.id   AF-A0A957N4L0-F1
#
_cell.length_a   1.000
_cell.length_b   1.000
_cell.length_c   1.000
_cell.angle_alpha   90.00
_cell.angle_beta   90.00
_cell.angle_gamma   90.00
#
_symmetry.space_group_name_H-M   'P 1'
#
loop_
_entity.id
_entity.type
_entity.pdbx_description
1 polymer ?
#
loop_
_entity_poly.entity_id
_entity_poly.type
_entity_poly.pdbx_seq_one_letter_code
_entity_poly.pdbx_strand_id
1 'polypeptide(L)'
;MMADALGSTSLIRQFLGWYLVVQVLALVALPLTLRLLARLPDRGYSAAKIAGILLVSVVLWLGYSYGLMRHDTGSAWLSVGVVAVLSAVVGRAELVQIWCERRLPVSWRYVVLVEVLFLAGFALWALVRAYDPAINHTEQPMDLMFMNSIWSSAAFPPQDAWLAGYPVSYYYLGYWLLTVLARLAGQPPEIAYNLGQANWYGLLLIGSFGLVYNLLALPRSSAADDTTDSGPSRSAALGGLLAAGWVAVAGNLQITLEWLYAHGVKMDALLRWVDVRNFPENAAVTNQWFIDWGWWWWRSSRVLRDVDLTGNHIEVIDEFPAFSYILGDNHPHVAAMPFAMLAVATALAIFLHRPALRSDARWWERLRAAAPLGIGGYLLVAIVTGALLFINTWDFPPYWLLTVTALAAVLLRPAGASQAPPAVN
;
A
#
# COMPACT_ATOMS: atom_id res chain seq x y z
N MET A 1 -5.67 39.21 2.94
CA MET A 1 -6.64 38.95 1.83
C MET A 1 -5.97 38.57 0.51
N MET A 2 -5.19 39.44 -0.16
CA MET A 2 -4.50 39.03 -1.41
C MET A 2 -3.35 38.04 -1.17
N ALA A 3 -2.57 38.18 -0.09
CA ALA A 3 -1.52 37.23 0.28
C ALA A 3 -2.10 35.84 0.66
N ASP A 4 -3.21 35.82 1.41
CA ASP A 4 -3.91 34.58 1.77
C ASP A 4 -4.54 33.89 0.55
N ALA A 5 -5.06 34.67 -0.41
CA ALA A 5 -5.60 34.17 -1.66
C ALA A 5 -4.52 33.59 -2.59
N LEU A 6 -3.32 34.19 -2.62
CA LEU A 6 -2.18 33.66 -3.36
C LEU A 6 -1.62 32.38 -2.70
N GLY A 7 -1.58 32.33 -1.36
CA GLY A 7 -1.20 31.15 -0.59
C GLY A 7 -2.17 29.98 -0.79
N SER A 8 -3.48 30.23 -0.72
CA SER A 8 -4.50 29.20 -0.92
C SER A 8 -4.54 28.67 -2.36
N THR A 9 -4.35 29.55 -3.35
CA THR A 9 -4.26 29.14 -4.76
C THR A 9 -3.05 28.24 -5.02
N SER A 10 -1.92 28.49 -4.33
CA SER A 10 -0.74 27.64 -4.40
C SER A 10 -0.99 26.25 -3.81
N LEU A 11 -1.57 26.17 -2.61
CA LEU A 11 -1.87 24.89 -1.94
C LEU A 11 -2.82 24.01 -2.76
N ILE A 12 -3.89 24.60 -3.30
CA ILE A 12 -4.85 23.87 -4.14
C ILE A 12 -4.15 23.32 -5.40
N ARG A 13 -3.29 24.12 -6.03
CA ARG A 13 -2.52 23.67 -7.20
C ARG A 13 -1.57 22.52 -6.86
N GLN A 14 -0.89 22.58 -5.73
CA GLN A 14 0.02 21.50 -5.27
C GLN A 14 -0.76 20.20 -5.03
N PHE A 15 -1.88 20.29 -4.30
CA PHE A 15 -2.77 19.16 -4.02
C PHE A 15 -3.31 18.53 -5.31
N LEU A 16 -3.91 19.34 -6.20
CA LEU A 16 -4.47 18.87 -7.46
C LEU A 16 -3.40 18.32 -8.41
N GLY A 17 -2.22 18.95 -8.47
CA GLY A 17 -1.10 18.47 -9.27
C GLY A 17 -0.65 17.07 -8.84
N TRP A 18 -0.48 16.87 -7.53
CA TRP A 18 -0.15 15.55 -6.98
C TRP A 18 -1.26 14.52 -7.25
N TYR A 19 -2.51 14.88 -6.97
CA TYR A 19 -3.66 14.01 -7.22
C TYR A 19 -3.72 13.55 -8.68
N LEU A 20 -3.58 14.48 -9.63
CA LEU A 20 -3.60 14.18 -11.06
C LEU A 20 -2.46 13.25 -11.48
N VAL A 21 -1.25 13.43 -10.94
CA VAL A 21 -0.12 12.52 -11.18
C VAL A 21 -0.48 11.11 -10.73
N VAL A 22 -1.02 10.94 -9.52
CA VAL A 22 -1.43 9.61 -9.02
C VAL A 22 -2.50 8.98 -9.92
N GLN A 23 -3.45 9.78 -10.45
CA GLN A 23 -4.44 9.27 -11.40
C GLN A 23 -3.82 8.85 -12.74
N VAL A 24 -2.86 9.61 -13.27
CA VAL A 24 -2.13 9.22 -14.48
C VAL A 24 -1.40 7.90 -14.27
N LEU A 25 -0.70 7.74 -13.15
CA LEU A 25 0.01 6.51 -12.81
C LEU A 25 -0.94 5.32 -12.68
N ALA A 26 -2.12 5.53 -12.09
CA ALA A 26 -3.16 4.51 -12.00
C ALA A 26 -3.65 4.08 -13.39
N LEU A 27 -3.97 5.03 -14.27
CA LEU A 27 -4.42 4.75 -15.64
C LEU A 27 -3.38 3.98 -16.45
N VAL A 28 -2.11 4.36 -16.29
CA VAL A 28 -0.98 3.69 -16.95
C VAL A 28 -0.83 2.25 -16.49
N ALA A 29 -0.98 1.96 -15.19
CA ALA A 29 -0.88 0.60 -14.66
C ALA A 29 -2.17 -0.23 -14.79
N LEU A 30 -3.33 0.41 -15.00
CA LEU A 30 -4.63 -0.26 -14.96
C LEU A 30 -4.74 -1.47 -15.92
N PRO A 31 -4.34 -1.40 -17.21
CA PRO A 31 -4.42 -2.57 -18.09
C PRO A 31 -3.62 -3.77 -17.58
N LEU A 32 -2.47 -3.50 -16.95
CA LEU A 32 -1.62 -4.52 -16.36
C LEU A 32 -2.23 -5.11 -15.08
N THR A 33 -2.78 -4.28 -14.18
CA THR A 33 -3.40 -4.78 -12.94
C THR A 33 -4.67 -5.57 -13.23
N LEU A 34 -5.49 -5.14 -14.21
CA LEU A 34 -6.67 -5.86 -14.70
C LEU A 34 -6.36 -7.29 -15.16
N ARG A 35 -5.12 -7.52 -15.58
CA ARG A 35 -4.60 -8.81 -16.04
C ARG A 35 -3.93 -9.62 -14.95
N LEU A 36 -3.03 -9.00 -14.19
CA LEU A 36 -2.31 -9.64 -13.10
C LEU A 36 -3.28 -10.13 -12.01
N LEU A 37 -4.29 -9.30 -11.70
CA LEU A 37 -5.27 -9.51 -10.64
C LEU A 37 -6.64 -9.93 -11.17
N ALA A 38 -6.71 -10.45 -12.41
CA ALA A 38 -7.96 -10.82 -13.09
C ALA A 38 -8.83 -11.84 -12.33
N ARG A 39 -8.26 -12.55 -11.34
CA ARG A 39 -8.96 -13.53 -10.49
C ARG A 39 -9.62 -12.91 -9.26
N LEU A 40 -9.35 -11.63 -8.98
CA LEU A 40 -10.00 -10.89 -7.90
C LEU A 40 -11.31 -10.27 -8.40
N PRO A 41 -12.36 -10.20 -7.57
CA PRO A 41 -13.62 -9.54 -7.91
C PRO A 41 -13.50 -8.09 -8.42
N ASP A 42 -12.55 -7.31 -7.88
CA ASP A 42 -12.28 -5.94 -8.35
C ASP A 42 -11.29 -5.86 -9.52
N ARG A 43 -10.78 -7.02 -9.96
CA ARG A 43 -9.75 -7.19 -10.98
C ARG A 43 -8.49 -6.34 -10.77
N GLY A 44 -8.21 -5.85 -9.56
CA GLY A 44 -7.07 -5.00 -9.29
C GLY A 44 -7.25 -3.52 -9.60
N TYR A 45 -8.48 -3.02 -9.71
CA TYR A 45 -8.73 -1.58 -9.83
C TYR A 45 -8.22 -0.82 -8.60
N SER A 46 -8.50 -1.33 -7.39
CA SER A 46 -8.01 -0.72 -6.13
C SER A 46 -6.47 -0.69 -6.02
N ALA A 47 -5.81 -1.67 -6.63
CA ALA A 47 -4.36 -1.82 -6.66
C ALA A 47 -3.67 -0.94 -7.73
N ALA A 48 -4.41 -0.39 -8.70
CA ALA A 48 -3.83 0.29 -9.87
C ALA A 48 -2.97 1.51 -9.50
N LYS A 49 -3.41 2.34 -8.54
CA LYS A 49 -2.64 3.49 -8.05
C LYS A 49 -1.31 3.06 -7.43
N ILE A 50 -1.35 2.06 -6.55
CA ILE A 50 -0.18 1.54 -5.83
C ILE A 50 0.80 0.91 -6.83
N ALA A 51 0.31 0.07 -7.74
CA ALA A 51 1.13 -0.56 -8.77
C ALA A 51 1.76 0.45 -9.73
N GLY A 52 1.01 1.49 -10.15
CA GLY A 52 1.52 2.53 -11.03
C GLY A 52 2.68 3.31 -10.44
N ILE A 53 2.56 3.70 -9.16
CA ILE A 53 3.64 4.36 -8.42
C ILE A 53 4.86 3.45 -8.34
N LEU A 54 4.67 2.19 -7.96
CA LEU A 54 5.77 1.23 -7.83
C LEU A 54 6.50 1.01 -9.17
N LEU A 55 5.75 0.66 -10.22
CA LEU A 55 6.32 0.27 -11.51
C LEU A 55 7.07 1.44 -12.16
N VAL A 56 6.50 2.64 -12.17
CA VAL A 56 7.16 3.81 -12.74
C VAL A 56 8.41 4.16 -11.95
N SER A 57 8.33 4.12 -10.62
CA SER A 57 9.48 4.44 -9.76
C SER A 57 10.59 3.41 -9.90
N VAL A 58 10.27 2.12 -10.01
CA VAL A 58 11.25 1.04 -10.22
C VAL A 58 11.89 1.11 -11.60
N VAL A 59 11.14 1.44 -12.66
CA VAL A 59 11.73 1.67 -14.00
C VAL A 59 12.74 2.81 -13.94
N LEU A 60 12.39 3.93 -13.31
CA LEU A 60 13.33 5.04 -13.14
C LEU A 60 14.51 4.65 -12.25
N TRP A 61 14.28 3.90 -11.17
CA TRP A 61 15.32 3.46 -10.23
C TRP A 61 16.34 2.53 -10.88
N LEU A 62 15.88 1.59 -11.70
CA LEU A 62 16.75 0.70 -12.46
C LEU A 62 17.51 1.48 -13.53
N GLY A 63 16.83 2.33 -14.31
CA GLY A 63 17.48 3.18 -15.31
C GLY A 63 18.55 4.08 -14.69
N TYR A 64 18.28 4.65 -13.52
CA TYR A 64 19.23 5.45 -12.76
C TYR A 64 20.39 4.62 -12.23
N SER A 65 20.13 3.47 -11.60
CA SER A 65 21.16 2.58 -11.03
C SER A 65 22.15 2.06 -12.08
N TYR A 66 21.69 1.86 -13.32
CA TYR A 66 22.56 1.47 -14.45
C TYR A 66 23.15 2.66 -15.24
N GLY A 67 22.91 3.90 -14.81
CA GLY A 67 23.43 5.10 -15.48
C GLY A 67 22.77 5.44 -16.82
N LEU A 68 21.61 4.84 -17.12
CA LEU A 68 20.84 5.07 -18.34
C LEU A 68 19.92 6.30 -18.24
N MET A 69 19.50 6.63 -17.02
CA MET A 69 18.56 7.71 -16.72
C MET A 69 19.10 8.56 -15.56
N ARG A 70 18.61 9.79 -15.45
CA ARG A 70 18.94 10.71 -14.36
C ARG A 70 17.71 10.91 -13.48
N HIS A 71 17.89 11.34 -12.23
CA HIS A 71 16.76 11.72 -11.38
C HIS A 71 16.26 13.13 -11.74
N ASP A 72 15.60 13.24 -12.90
CA ASP A 72 14.99 14.48 -13.40
C ASP A 72 13.56 14.25 -13.92
N THR A 73 12.84 15.33 -14.18
CA THR A 73 11.45 15.30 -14.64
C THR A 73 11.28 14.60 -15.99
N GLY A 74 12.23 14.76 -16.92
CA GLY A 74 12.16 14.14 -18.25
C GLY A 74 12.27 12.61 -18.16
N SER A 75 13.24 12.14 -17.37
CA SER A 75 13.43 10.72 -17.07
C SER A 75 12.22 10.13 -16.34
N ALA A 76 11.63 10.86 -15.38
CA ALA A 76 10.42 10.41 -14.69
C ALA A 76 9.23 10.20 -15.66
N TRP A 77 8.97 11.16 -16.56
CA TRP A 77 7.91 11.01 -17.58
C TRP A 77 8.24 9.95 -18.64
N LEU A 78 9.51 9.75 -18.98
CA LEU A 78 9.93 8.64 -19.83
C LEU A 78 9.59 7.29 -19.18
N SER A 79 9.84 7.14 -17.87
CA SER A 79 9.45 5.93 -17.13
C SER A 79 7.94 5.70 -17.13
N VAL A 80 7.12 6.76 -17.03
CA VAL A 80 5.66 6.68 -17.22
C VAL A 80 5.33 6.13 -18.61
N GLY A 81 5.97 6.65 -19.67
CA GLY A 81 5.78 6.18 -21.04
C GLY A 81 6.16 4.71 -21.23
N VAL A 82 7.27 4.27 -20.66
CA VAL A 82 7.71 2.87 -20.70
C VAL A 82 6.68 1.95 -20.04
N VAL A 83 6.22 2.29 -18.84
CA VAL A 83 5.18 1.50 -18.15
C VAL A 83 3.86 1.51 -18.93
N ALA A 84 3.47 2.64 -19.52
CA ALA A 84 2.27 2.74 -20.34
C ALA A 84 2.30 1.79 -21.54
N VAL A 85 3.42 1.74 -22.26
CA VAL A 85 3.61 0.82 -23.39
C VAL A 85 3.57 -0.63 -22.92
N LEU A 86 4.34 -0.99 -21.89
CA LEU A 86 4.37 -2.35 -21.37
C LEU A 86 3.00 -2.81 -20.87
N SER A 87 2.33 -1.96 -20.12
CA SER A 87 0.98 -2.20 -19.59
C SER A 87 -0.04 -2.36 -20.72
N ALA A 88 -0.01 -1.50 -21.74
CA ALA A 88 -0.90 -1.61 -22.90
C ALA A 88 -0.65 -2.88 -23.73
N VAL A 89 0.62 -3.29 -23.92
CA VAL A 89 0.98 -4.51 -24.66
C VAL A 89 0.50 -5.75 -23.90
N VAL A 90 0.79 -5.83 -22.60
CA VAL A 90 0.40 -6.97 -21.77
C VAL A 90 -1.12 -7.01 -21.57
N GLY A 91 -1.75 -5.86 -21.34
CA GLY A 91 -3.17 -5.67 -21.10
C GLY A 91 -4.02 -5.45 -22.36
N ARG A 92 -3.48 -5.71 -23.55
CA ARG A 92 -4.12 -5.36 -24.84
C ARG A 92 -5.56 -5.86 -24.97
N ALA A 93 -5.87 -7.07 -24.52
CA ALA A 93 -7.23 -7.58 -24.69
C ALA A 93 -8.20 -6.93 -23.69
N GLU A 94 -7.73 -6.47 -22.53
CA GLU A 94 -8.59 -5.76 -21.58
C GLU A 94 -8.90 -4.38 -22.13
N LEU A 95 -7.90 -3.71 -22.75
CA LEU A 95 -8.11 -2.46 -23.46
C LEU A 95 -9.10 -2.61 -24.62
N VAL A 96 -8.95 -3.64 -25.45
CA VAL A 96 -9.89 -3.95 -26.54
C VAL A 96 -11.28 -4.22 -25.99
N GLN A 97 -11.39 -5.00 -24.91
CA GLN A 97 -12.67 -5.28 -24.26
C GLN A 97 -13.33 -3.98 -23.76
N ILE A 98 -12.60 -3.14 -23.03
CA ILE A 98 -13.09 -1.85 -22.52
C ILE A 98 -13.54 -0.95 -23.67
N TRP A 99 -12.77 -0.91 -24.76
CA TRP A 99 -13.09 -0.09 -25.93
C TRP A 99 -14.34 -0.58 -26.66
N CYS A 100 -14.45 -1.89 -26.91
CA CYS A 100 -15.60 -2.50 -27.59
C CYS A 100 -16.87 -2.40 -26.75
N GLU A 101 -16.79 -2.69 -25.46
CA GLU A 101 -17.95 -2.73 -24.56
C GLU A 101 -18.27 -1.35 -23.95
N ARG A 102 -17.39 -0.36 -24.13
CA ARG A 102 -17.46 0.99 -23.54
C ARG A 102 -17.69 0.99 -22.01
N ARG A 103 -17.17 -0.04 -21.33
CA ARG A 103 -17.31 -0.21 -19.88
C ARG A 103 -16.06 -0.83 -19.29
N LEU A 104 -15.75 -0.46 -18.06
CA LEU A 104 -14.74 -1.15 -17.27
C LEU A 104 -15.28 -2.52 -16.84
N PRO A 105 -14.41 -3.51 -16.60
CA PRO A 105 -14.82 -4.83 -16.11
C PRO A 105 -15.18 -4.83 -14.61
N VAL A 106 -15.40 -3.64 -14.04
CA VAL A 106 -15.87 -3.39 -12.67
C VAL A 106 -16.98 -2.36 -12.70
N SER A 107 -17.94 -2.46 -11.76
CA SER A 107 -19.06 -1.52 -11.71
C SER A 107 -18.58 -0.07 -11.49
N TRP A 108 -19.24 0.90 -12.13
CA TRP A 108 -18.91 2.32 -11.94
C TRP A 108 -19.09 2.77 -10.48
N ARG A 109 -20.04 2.15 -9.76
CA ARG A 109 -20.26 2.41 -8.32
C ARG A 109 -19.05 2.01 -7.48
N TYR A 110 -18.41 0.88 -7.83
CA TYR A 110 -17.17 0.46 -7.18
C TYR A 110 -16.02 1.42 -7.50
N VAL A 111 -15.89 1.84 -8.75
CA VAL A 111 -14.90 2.85 -9.17
C VAL A 111 -15.07 4.12 -8.35
N VAL A 112 -16.27 4.68 -8.30
CA VAL A 112 -16.57 5.88 -7.50
C VAL A 112 -16.24 5.67 -6.02
N LEU A 113 -16.59 4.52 -5.45
CA LEU A 113 -16.28 4.20 -4.06
C LEU A 113 -14.77 4.22 -3.79
N VAL A 114 -13.97 3.59 -4.65
CA VAL A 114 -12.50 3.56 -4.51
C VAL A 114 -11.90 4.96 -4.69
N GLU A 115 -12.34 5.71 -5.70
CA GLU A 115 -11.85 7.07 -5.94
C GLU A 115 -12.21 8.04 -4.81
N VAL A 116 -13.45 7.97 -4.30
CA VAL A 116 -13.91 8.77 -3.16
C VAL A 116 -13.14 8.38 -1.91
N LEU A 117 -12.90 7.09 -1.65
CA LEU A 117 -12.14 6.66 -0.48
C LEU A 117 -10.68 7.14 -0.55
N PHE A 118 -10.03 7.01 -1.71
CA PHE A 118 -8.68 7.55 -1.91
C PHE A 118 -8.65 9.07 -1.72
N LEU A 119 -9.54 9.80 -2.40
CA LEU A 119 -9.59 11.25 -2.33
C LEU A 119 -9.92 11.73 -0.92
N ALA A 120 -10.84 11.08 -0.21
CA ALA A 120 -11.18 11.42 1.16
C ALA A 120 -10.00 11.20 2.11
N GLY A 121 -9.31 10.06 2.01
CA GLY A 121 -8.10 9.79 2.80
C GLY A 121 -6.98 10.79 2.50
N PHE A 122 -6.69 11.01 1.22
CA PHE A 122 -5.67 11.95 0.78
C PHE A 122 -5.99 13.39 1.21
N ALA A 123 -7.24 13.85 1.03
CA ALA A 123 -7.66 15.19 1.42
C ALA A 123 -7.67 15.38 2.94
N LEU A 124 -8.18 14.40 3.69
CA LEU A 124 -8.19 14.42 5.15
C LEU A 124 -6.77 14.56 5.69
N TRP A 125 -5.86 13.73 5.21
CA TRP A 125 -4.50 13.73 5.75
C TRP A 125 -3.68 14.93 5.25
N ALA A 126 -3.91 15.39 4.01
CA ALA A 126 -3.33 16.63 3.52
C ALA A 126 -3.81 17.83 4.34
N LEU A 127 -5.07 17.84 4.79
CA LEU A 127 -5.60 18.87 5.69
C LEU A 127 -4.89 18.84 7.05
N VAL A 128 -4.72 17.65 7.65
CA VAL A 128 -3.97 17.50 8.91
C VAL A 128 -2.55 18.07 8.77
N ARG A 129 -1.83 17.70 7.70
CA ARG A 129 -0.48 18.21 7.43
C ARG A 129 -0.43 19.68 7.03
N ALA A 130 -1.53 20.26 6.53
CA ALA A 130 -1.58 21.70 6.30
C ALA A 130 -1.65 22.51 7.60
N TYR A 131 -2.18 21.94 8.68
CA TYR A 131 -2.22 22.61 10.00
C TYR A 131 -0.89 22.52 10.74
N ASP A 132 -0.13 21.43 10.55
CA ASP A 132 1.21 21.27 11.09
C ASP A 132 2.17 20.76 9.99
N PRO A 133 2.64 21.62 9.08
CA PRO A 133 3.48 21.21 7.96
C PRO A 133 4.96 21.10 8.32
N ALA A 134 5.35 21.45 9.56
CA ALA A 134 6.74 21.48 9.97
C ALA A 134 7.35 20.07 9.94
N ILE A 135 8.62 20.01 9.54
CA ILE A 135 9.42 18.79 9.37
C ILE A 135 10.64 18.92 10.29
N ASN A 136 10.39 18.94 11.59
CA ASN A 136 11.38 19.35 12.60
C ASN A 136 11.35 18.49 13.86
N HIS A 137 10.63 17.36 13.86
CA HIS A 137 10.50 16.49 15.02
C HIS A 137 11.00 15.08 14.71
N THR A 138 11.52 14.40 15.74
CA THR A 138 11.95 12.99 15.68
C THR A 138 12.80 12.67 14.43
N GLU A 139 12.28 11.80 13.57
CA GLU A 139 12.93 11.27 12.37
C GLU A 139 12.60 12.08 11.11
N GLN A 140 11.69 13.06 11.20
CA GLN A 140 11.26 13.84 10.04
C GLN A 140 12.42 14.56 9.33
N PRO A 141 13.39 15.20 10.04
CA PRO A 141 14.53 15.83 9.37
C PRO A 141 15.41 14.82 8.62
N MET A 142 15.53 13.59 9.14
CA MET A 142 16.28 12.51 8.51
C MET A 142 15.63 12.09 7.19
N ASP A 143 14.32 11.86 7.22
CA ASP A 143 13.58 11.47 6.02
C ASP A 143 13.68 12.54 4.92
N LEU A 144 13.51 13.82 5.29
CA LEU A 144 13.65 14.93 4.36
C LEU A 144 15.09 15.07 3.86
N MET A 145 16.08 14.75 4.69
CA MET A 145 17.48 14.69 4.26
C MET A 145 17.68 13.60 3.18
N PHE A 146 17.12 12.40 3.33
CA PHE A 146 17.19 11.38 2.28
C PHE A 146 16.48 11.81 0.99
N MET A 147 15.31 12.47 1.10
CA MET A 147 14.64 13.02 -0.08
C MET A 147 15.50 14.08 -0.78
N ASN A 148 16.12 15.01 -0.04
CA ASN A 148 17.01 16.03 -0.60
C ASN A 148 18.30 15.43 -1.20
N SER A 149 18.84 14.39 -0.56
CA SER A 149 20.00 13.63 -1.04
C SER A 149 19.72 13.01 -2.42
N ILE A 150 18.57 12.37 -2.57
CA ILE A 150 18.10 11.83 -3.86
C ILE A 150 17.82 12.96 -4.87
N TRP A 151 17.12 14.01 -4.44
CA TRP A 151 16.73 15.12 -5.30
C TRP A 151 17.90 15.91 -5.89
N SER A 152 18.97 16.08 -5.12
CA SER A 152 20.18 16.78 -5.54
C SER A 152 21.13 15.89 -6.35
N SER A 153 21.04 14.57 -6.20
CA SER A 153 21.92 13.60 -6.86
C SER A 153 21.40 13.19 -8.24
N ALA A 154 21.80 13.94 -9.26
CA ALA A 154 21.33 13.69 -10.63
C ALA A 154 21.75 12.33 -11.23
N ALA A 155 22.83 11.71 -10.73
CA ALA A 155 23.35 10.43 -11.18
C ALA A 155 23.59 9.49 -10.00
N PHE A 156 23.58 8.19 -10.26
CA PHE A 156 23.79 7.16 -9.25
C PHE A 156 25.24 7.12 -8.76
N PRO A 157 25.49 6.82 -7.47
CA PRO A 157 24.51 6.68 -6.38
C PRO A 157 24.12 8.03 -5.75
N PRO A 158 22.95 8.11 -5.08
CA PRO A 158 22.59 9.27 -4.28
C PRO A 158 23.62 9.51 -3.17
N GLN A 159 24.08 10.74 -3.04
CA GLN A 159 25.08 11.13 -2.03
C GLN A 159 24.44 11.23 -0.66
N ASP A 160 25.13 10.76 0.38
CA ASP A 160 24.70 10.87 1.76
C ASP A 160 25.01 12.28 2.31
N ALA A 161 23.99 12.99 2.77
CA ALA A 161 24.15 14.33 3.31
C ALA A 161 24.67 14.35 4.76
N TRP A 162 24.65 13.23 5.49
CA TRP A 162 25.31 13.10 6.79
C TRP A 162 26.77 12.65 6.67
N LEU A 163 27.09 11.85 5.67
CA LEU A 163 28.45 11.34 5.45
C LEU A 163 29.00 11.78 4.09
N ALA A 164 29.54 13.00 4.05
CA ALA A 164 30.06 13.61 2.84
C ALA A 164 31.06 12.70 2.09
N GLY A 165 30.83 12.54 0.78
CA GLY A 165 31.68 11.73 -0.11
C GLY A 165 31.27 10.25 -0.20
N TYR A 166 30.24 9.83 0.54
CA TYR A 166 29.73 8.46 0.52
C TYR A 166 28.30 8.40 -0.04
N PRO A 167 27.89 7.25 -0.61
CA PRO A 167 26.51 7.04 -1.01
C PRO A 167 25.59 6.79 0.19
N VAL A 168 24.30 7.05 0.02
CA VAL A 168 23.27 6.68 1.00
C VAL A 168 23.33 5.18 1.28
N SER A 169 23.56 4.82 2.55
CA SER A 169 23.60 3.43 3.03
C SER A 169 22.36 3.08 3.85
N TYR A 170 21.18 3.20 3.25
CA TYR A 170 19.89 2.94 3.88
C TYR A 170 18.87 2.38 2.88
N TYR A 171 17.76 1.78 3.34
CA TYR A 171 16.67 1.31 2.48
C TYR A 171 15.85 2.49 1.92
N TYR A 172 16.42 3.18 0.93
CA TYR A 172 15.92 4.49 0.48
C TYR A 172 14.79 4.43 -0.56
N LEU A 173 14.31 3.25 -0.97
CA LEU A 173 13.34 3.15 -2.07
C LEU A 173 12.03 3.88 -1.74
N GLY A 174 11.58 3.89 -0.47
CA GLY A 174 10.41 4.68 -0.06
C GLY A 174 10.55 6.18 -0.37
N TYR A 175 11.69 6.78 -0.01
CA TYR A 175 12.01 8.18 -0.34
C TYR A 175 12.21 8.38 -1.85
N TRP A 176 12.74 7.39 -2.55
CA TRP A 176 12.81 7.41 -4.00
C TRP A 176 11.43 7.51 -4.65
N LEU A 177 10.47 6.68 -4.22
CA LEU A 177 9.09 6.74 -4.73
C LEU A 177 8.47 8.13 -4.52
N LEU A 178 8.67 8.74 -3.35
CA LEU A 178 8.21 10.10 -3.07
C LEU A 178 8.85 11.14 -3.98
N THR A 179 10.17 11.06 -4.18
CA THR A 179 10.88 12.03 -5.03
C THR A 179 10.54 11.86 -6.52
N VAL A 180 10.21 10.65 -6.98
CA VAL A 180 9.66 10.42 -8.34
C VAL A 180 8.30 11.10 -8.49
N LEU A 181 7.39 10.94 -7.52
CA LEU A 181 6.11 11.64 -7.50
C LEU A 181 6.31 13.17 -7.48
N ALA A 182 7.26 13.64 -6.68
CA ALA A 182 7.63 15.05 -6.60
C ALA A 182 8.11 15.59 -7.96
N ARG A 183 8.97 14.85 -8.69
CA ARG A 183 9.44 15.21 -10.04
C ARG A 183 8.30 15.29 -11.05
N LEU A 184 7.36 14.35 -11.00
CA LEU A 184 6.18 14.30 -11.89
C LEU A 184 5.20 15.44 -11.58
N ALA A 185 4.98 15.74 -10.30
CA ALA A 185 4.07 16.79 -9.84
C ALA A 185 4.70 18.20 -9.88
N GLY A 186 6.01 18.30 -10.16
CA GLY A 186 6.75 19.55 -10.14
C GLY A 186 6.82 20.19 -8.75
N GLN A 187 6.92 19.37 -7.70
CA GLN A 187 6.96 19.81 -6.31
C GLN A 187 8.36 19.59 -5.72
N PRO A 188 8.89 20.53 -4.92
CA PRO A 188 10.14 20.33 -4.21
C PRO A 188 9.97 19.37 -3.01
N PRO A 189 11.07 18.80 -2.47
CA PRO A 189 11.02 17.79 -1.40
C PRO A 189 10.20 18.18 -0.17
N GLU A 190 10.26 19.43 0.29
CA GLU A 190 9.56 19.92 1.48
C GLU A 190 8.02 19.93 1.33
N ILE A 191 7.52 20.10 0.10
CA ILE A 191 6.09 19.98 -0.21
C ILE A 191 5.72 18.52 -0.42
N ALA A 192 6.56 17.79 -1.18
CA ALA A 192 6.36 16.38 -1.47
C ALA A 192 6.37 15.50 -0.21
N TYR A 193 7.05 15.93 0.85
CA TYR A 193 7.06 15.24 2.14
C TYR A 193 5.65 15.15 2.74
N ASN A 194 4.97 16.28 2.85
CA ASN A 194 3.64 16.38 3.45
C ASN A 194 2.55 15.76 2.54
N LEU A 195 2.58 16.06 1.24
CA LEU A 195 1.64 15.46 0.28
C LEU A 195 1.90 13.97 0.08
N GLY A 196 3.16 13.55 0.16
CA GLY A 196 3.59 12.17 0.13
C GLY A 196 3.01 11.35 1.27
N GLN A 197 3.11 11.88 2.49
CA GLN A 197 2.53 11.25 3.67
C GLN A 197 1.01 11.09 3.52
N ALA A 198 0.33 12.15 3.06
CA ALA A 198 -1.11 12.10 2.81
C ALA A 198 -1.48 11.09 1.73
N ASN A 199 -0.66 10.97 0.69
CA ASN A 199 -0.84 10.00 -0.38
C ASN A 199 -0.70 8.57 0.14
N TRP A 200 0.31 8.27 0.96
CA TRP A 200 0.46 6.98 1.62
C TRP A 200 -0.77 6.60 2.44
N TYR A 201 -1.35 7.56 3.17
CA TYR A 201 -2.59 7.35 3.90
C TYR A 201 -3.75 6.95 2.98
N GLY A 202 -3.98 7.71 1.91
CA GLY A 202 -5.02 7.40 0.93
C GLY A 202 -4.82 6.04 0.24
N LEU A 203 -3.57 5.68 -0.07
CA LEU A 203 -3.24 4.39 -0.68
C LEU A 203 -3.41 3.23 0.30
N LEU A 204 -3.09 3.41 1.58
CA LEU A 204 -3.34 2.42 2.62
C LEU A 204 -4.84 2.12 2.72
N LEU A 205 -5.69 3.16 2.77
CA LEU A 205 -7.14 2.98 2.85
C LEU A 205 -7.69 2.17 1.68
N ILE A 206 -7.34 2.52 0.44
CA ILE A 206 -7.84 1.77 -0.73
C ILE A 206 -7.21 0.38 -0.85
N GLY A 207 -5.96 0.19 -0.40
CA GLY A 207 -5.30 -1.11 -0.38
C GLY A 207 -5.98 -2.07 0.60
N SER A 208 -6.23 -1.61 1.83
CA SER A 208 -6.95 -2.40 2.85
C SER A 208 -8.40 -2.64 2.46
N PHE A 209 -9.09 -1.61 1.94
CA PHE A 209 -10.45 -1.76 1.41
C PHE A 209 -10.51 -2.80 0.31
N GLY A 210 -9.64 -2.68 -0.70
CA GLY A 210 -9.60 -3.55 -1.87
C GLY A 210 -9.34 -5.00 -1.50
N LEU A 211 -8.39 -5.25 -0.59
CA LEU A 211 -8.06 -6.59 -0.12
C LEU A 211 -9.26 -7.28 0.55
N VAL A 212 -9.89 -6.62 1.52
CA VAL A 212 -11.02 -7.20 2.26
C VAL A 212 -12.28 -7.27 1.41
N TYR A 213 -12.54 -6.27 0.57
CA TYR A 213 -13.62 -6.32 -0.43
C TYR A 213 -13.48 -7.57 -1.30
N ASN A 214 -12.28 -7.82 -1.83
CA ASN A 214 -12.02 -8.98 -2.66
C ASN A 214 -12.29 -10.28 -1.89
N LEU A 215 -11.75 -10.44 -0.68
CA LEU A 215 -11.99 -11.63 0.15
C LEU A 215 -13.49 -11.91 0.38
N LEU A 216 -14.27 -10.88 0.67
CA LEU A 216 -15.71 -11.01 0.94
C LEU A 216 -16.57 -11.15 -0.32
N ALA A 217 -16.09 -10.68 -1.47
CA ALA A 217 -16.81 -10.76 -2.74
C ALA A 217 -16.55 -12.07 -3.52
N LEU A 218 -15.49 -12.82 -3.17
CA LEU A 218 -15.13 -14.09 -3.83
C LEU A 218 -16.28 -15.11 -3.93
N PRO A 219 -17.08 -15.38 -2.88
CA PRO A 219 -18.14 -16.39 -2.96
C PRO A 219 -19.21 -16.07 -4.01
N ARG A 220 -19.44 -14.78 -4.30
CA ARG A 220 -20.44 -14.33 -5.26
C ARG A 220 -19.95 -14.39 -6.71
N SER A 221 -18.65 -14.24 -6.94
CA SER A 221 -18.08 -14.26 -8.29
C SER A 221 -18.06 -15.67 -8.91
N SER A 222 -18.23 -16.73 -8.11
CA SER A 222 -18.33 -18.13 -8.57
C SER A 222 -19.77 -18.58 -8.84
N ALA A 223 -20.77 -17.88 -8.31
CA ALA A 223 -22.18 -18.13 -8.61
C ALA A 223 -22.54 -17.28 -9.84
N ALA A 224 -22.62 -17.94 -11.00
CA ALA A 224 -22.99 -17.32 -12.26
C ALA A 224 -24.39 -16.70 -12.17
N ASP A 225 -24.46 -15.40 -11.89
CA ASP A 225 -25.57 -14.53 -12.26
C ASP A 225 -25.02 -13.44 -13.19
N ASP A 226 -24.71 -13.88 -14.41
CA ASP A 226 -24.66 -13.04 -15.58
C ASP A 226 -26.08 -12.53 -15.81
N THR A 227 -26.41 -11.34 -15.28
CA THR A 227 -27.36 -10.35 -15.83
C THR A 227 -27.83 -9.42 -14.73
N THR A 228 -27.04 -8.39 -14.43
CA THR A 228 -27.46 -7.02 -14.11
C THR A 228 -26.26 -6.26 -13.56
N ASP A 229 -26.24 -4.94 -13.77
CA ASP A 229 -25.35 -3.96 -13.16
C ASP A 229 -25.59 -3.89 -11.62
N SER A 230 -25.47 -5.05 -10.97
CA SER A 230 -25.52 -5.20 -9.53
C SER A 230 -24.25 -4.51 -9.01
N GLY A 231 -24.47 -3.42 -8.28
CA GLY A 231 -23.38 -2.64 -7.70
C GLY A 231 -22.48 -3.48 -6.78
N PRO A 232 -21.45 -2.87 -6.18
CA PRO A 232 -20.57 -3.58 -5.27
C PRO A 232 -21.38 -4.29 -4.18
N SER A 233 -20.98 -5.52 -3.86
CA SER A 233 -21.62 -6.29 -2.78
C SER A 233 -21.62 -5.43 -1.52
N ARG A 234 -22.81 -5.12 -0.98
CA ARG A 234 -22.94 -4.20 0.16
C ARG A 234 -22.17 -4.69 1.38
N SER A 235 -22.20 -6.00 1.65
CA SER A 235 -21.44 -6.60 2.76
C SER A 235 -19.94 -6.55 2.51
N ALA A 236 -19.48 -6.77 1.28
CA ALA A 236 -18.07 -6.68 0.93
C ALA A 236 -17.56 -5.23 0.98
N ALA A 237 -18.37 -4.27 0.52
CA ALA A 237 -18.06 -2.85 0.58
C ALA A 237 -18.01 -2.36 2.04
N LEU A 238 -19.00 -2.74 2.87
CA LEU A 238 -19.01 -2.41 4.29
C LEU A 238 -17.80 -3.05 5.01
N GLY A 239 -17.53 -4.33 4.77
CA GLY A 239 -16.37 -5.01 5.35
C GLY A 239 -15.04 -4.39 4.91
N GLY A 240 -14.91 -4.00 3.64
CA GLY A 240 -13.76 -3.26 3.13
C GLY A 240 -13.60 -1.89 3.80
N LEU A 241 -14.69 -1.14 3.98
CA LEU A 241 -14.64 0.18 4.64
C LEU A 241 -14.26 0.05 6.11
N LEU A 242 -14.83 -0.94 6.81
CA LEU A 242 -14.46 -1.25 8.19
C LEU A 242 -12.99 -1.63 8.27
N ALA A 243 -12.49 -2.47 7.37
CA ALA A 243 -11.08 -2.85 7.32
C ALA A 243 -10.16 -1.65 7.06
N ALA A 244 -10.50 -0.77 6.13
CA ALA A 244 -9.71 0.43 5.85
C ALA A 244 -9.61 1.34 7.09
N GLY A 245 -10.74 1.59 7.77
CA GLY A 245 -10.74 2.36 9.01
C GLY A 245 -9.97 1.66 10.14
N TRP A 246 -10.14 0.35 10.29
CA TRP A 246 -9.50 -0.43 11.36
C TRP A 246 -7.99 -0.54 11.19
N VAL A 247 -7.51 -0.82 9.98
CA VAL A 247 -6.08 -0.84 9.70
C VAL A 247 -5.46 0.54 9.91
N ALA A 248 -6.11 1.60 9.39
CA ALA A 248 -5.57 2.95 9.48
C ALA A 248 -5.57 3.52 10.91
N VAL A 249 -6.51 3.12 11.77
CA VAL A 249 -6.66 3.71 13.13
C VAL A 249 -6.25 2.74 14.23
N ALA A 250 -6.68 1.48 14.17
CA ALA A 250 -6.57 0.51 15.26
C ALA A 250 -5.85 -0.78 14.82
N GLY A 251 -4.82 -0.65 13.97
CA GLY A 251 -4.12 -1.79 13.36
C GLY A 251 -3.49 -2.78 14.36
N ASN A 252 -3.09 -2.31 15.55
CA ASN A 252 -2.56 -3.15 16.61
C ASN A 252 -3.61 -3.60 17.64
N LEU A 253 -4.89 -3.30 17.43
CA LEU A 253 -6.04 -3.57 18.33
C LEU A 253 -5.97 -2.93 19.72
N GLN A 254 -4.81 -2.40 20.13
CA GLN A 254 -4.61 -1.83 21.45
C GLN A 254 -5.48 -0.59 21.66
N ILE A 255 -5.62 0.28 20.66
CA ILE A 255 -6.56 1.43 20.72
C ILE A 255 -7.98 0.95 21.02
N THR A 256 -8.40 -0.18 20.47
CA THR A 256 -9.73 -0.74 20.73
C THR A 256 -9.87 -1.22 22.17
N LEU A 257 -8.86 -1.92 22.69
CA LEU A 257 -8.84 -2.38 24.07
C LEU A 257 -8.88 -1.21 25.05
N GLU A 258 -8.10 -0.17 24.78
CA GLU A 258 -8.10 1.08 25.54
C GLU A 258 -9.44 1.80 25.49
N TRP A 259 -10.04 1.90 24.30
CA TRP A 259 -11.36 2.52 24.12
C TRP A 259 -12.45 1.78 24.91
N LEU A 260 -12.49 0.44 24.80
CA LEU A 260 -13.45 -0.36 25.55
C LEU A 260 -13.22 -0.26 27.07
N TYR A 261 -11.96 -0.29 27.51
CA TYR A 261 -11.60 -0.10 28.92
C TYR A 261 -12.03 1.29 29.43
N ALA A 262 -11.77 2.35 28.65
CA ALA A 262 -12.17 3.72 28.98
C ALA A 262 -13.70 3.87 29.16
N HIS A 263 -14.51 3.01 28.53
CA HIS A 263 -15.97 2.95 28.65
C HIS A 263 -16.46 1.96 29.73
N GLY A 264 -15.56 1.42 30.55
CA GLY A 264 -15.89 0.56 31.68
C GLY A 264 -16.26 -0.89 31.31
N VAL A 265 -15.91 -1.33 30.10
CA VAL A 265 -16.08 -2.74 29.71
C VAL A 265 -15.12 -3.60 30.55
N LYS A 266 -15.68 -4.55 31.30
CA LYS A 266 -14.89 -5.44 32.17
C LYS A 266 -14.09 -6.45 31.34
N MET A 267 -12.78 -6.27 31.29
CA MET A 267 -11.86 -7.10 30.50
C MET A 267 -10.53 -7.38 31.20
N ASP A 268 -10.47 -7.25 32.53
CA ASP A 268 -9.22 -7.34 33.30
C ASP A 268 -8.43 -8.63 33.06
N ALA A 269 -9.13 -9.75 32.85
CA ALA A 269 -8.51 -11.03 32.55
C ALA A 269 -7.79 -11.01 31.19
N LEU A 270 -8.42 -10.41 30.16
CA LEU A 270 -7.82 -10.25 28.84
C LEU A 270 -6.64 -9.27 28.91
N LEU A 271 -6.80 -8.12 29.58
CA LEU A 271 -5.74 -7.12 29.63
C LEU A 271 -4.49 -7.62 30.38
N ARG A 272 -4.67 -8.35 31.49
CA ARG A 272 -3.57 -9.04 32.18
C ARG A 272 -2.92 -10.14 31.34
N TRP A 273 -3.68 -10.77 30.44
CA TRP A 273 -3.14 -11.78 29.54
C TRP A 273 -2.33 -11.16 28.39
N VAL A 274 -2.79 -10.03 27.84
CA VAL A 274 -2.04 -9.26 26.84
C VAL A 274 -0.79 -8.63 27.48
N ASP A 275 -0.88 -8.24 28.76
CA ASP A 275 0.24 -7.75 29.57
C ASP A 275 0.95 -6.52 28.97
N VAL A 276 0.16 -5.57 28.46
CA VAL A 276 0.69 -4.31 27.95
C VAL A 276 1.23 -3.50 29.12
N ARG A 277 2.49 -3.07 29.01
CA ARG A 277 3.17 -2.34 30.07
C ARG A 277 2.35 -1.14 30.54
N ASN A 278 2.11 -1.09 31.86
CA ASN A 278 1.37 -0.03 32.56
C ASN A 278 -0.11 0.11 32.18
N PHE A 279 -0.70 -0.88 31.51
CA PHE A 279 -2.12 -0.91 31.17
C PHE A 279 -2.73 -2.28 31.51
N PRO A 280 -3.78 -2.34 32.35
CA PRO A 280 -4.63 -1.22 32.79
C PRO A 280 -4.21 -0.57 34.12
N GLU A 281 -3.09 -0.97 34.73
CA GLU A 281 -2.77 -0.64 36.14
C GLU A 281 -2.76 0.86 36.45
N ASN A 282 -2.34 1.67 35.48
CA ASN A 282 -2.25 3.12 35.64
C ASN A 282 -3.36 3.89 34.92
N ALA A 283 -4.27 3.20 34.23
CA ALA A 283 -5.36 3.81 33.48
C ALA A 283 -6.64 3.89 34.32
N ALA A 284 -7.46 4.92 34.10
CA ALA A 284 -8.78 5.02 34.69
C ALA A 284 -9.90 4.88 33.64
N VAL A 285 -11.11 4.60 34.12
CA VAL A 285 -12.33 4.67 33.30
C VAL A 285 -12.70 6.15 33.15
N THR A 286 -12.60 6.67 31.94
CA THR A 286 -12.76 8.11 31.65
C THR A 286 -14.07 8.45 30.95
N ASN A 287 -14.76 7.47 30.36
CA ASN A 287 -15.84 7.65 29.38
C ASN A 287 -15.45 8.59 28.22
N GLN A 288 -14.16 8.65 27.90
CA GLN A 288 -13.63 9.34 26.73
C GLN A 288 -13.29 8.34 25.63
N TRP A 289 -13.01 8.83 24.43
CA TRP A 289 -12.57 7.98 23.33
C TRP A 289 -11.14 7.40 23.50
N PHE A 290 -10.41 7.85 24.53
CA PHE A 290 -9.04 7.45 24.89
C PHE A 290 -8.91 7.33 26.42
N ILE A 291 -7.85 6.67 26.89
CA ILE A 291 -7.51 6.59 28.32
C ILE A 291 -6.75 7.85 28.78
N ASP A 292 -6.91 8.25 30.04
CA ASP A 292 -6.31 9.47 30.61
C ASP A 292 -4.85 9.32 31.06
N TRP A 293 -4.18 8.23 30.68
CA TRP A 293 -2.85 7.93 31.18
C TRP A 293 -1.73 8.15 30.16
N GLY A 294 -0.78 9.01 30.53
CA GLY A 294 0.43 9.31 29.77
C GLY A 294 0.15 9.96 28.41
N TRP A 295 1.16 9.93 27.54
CA TRP A 295 0.96 10.28 26.13
C TRP A 295 0.31 9.10 25.42
N TRP A 296 -1.01 8.97 25.57
CA TRP A 296 -1.76 7.74 25.27
C TRP A 296 -1.42 7.15 23.90
N TRP A 297 -1.41 7.95 22.82
CA TRP A 297 -1.15 7.45 21.48
C TRP A 297 0.30 7.00 21.27
N TRP A 298 1.25 7.63 21.96
CA TRP A 298 2.65 7.20 21.95
C TRP A 298 2.80 5.87 22.67
N ARG A 299 2.17 5.73 23.84
CA ARG A 299 2.16 4.48 24.59
C ARG A 299 1.47 3.35 23.82
N SER A 300 0.38 3.64 23.11
CA SER A 300 -0.31 2.66 22.26
C SER A 300 0.56 2.17 21.11
N SER A 301 1.74 2.74 20.85
CA SER A 301 2.73 2.24 19.88
C SER A 301 3.83 1.37 20.50
N ARG A 302 3.68 1.01 21.78
CA ARG A 302 4.63 0.23 22.59
C ARG A 302 3.85 -0.86 23.33
N VAL A 303 3.20 -1.73 22.57
CA VAL A 303 2.23 -2.72 23.10
C VAL A 303 2.89 -4.05 23.42
N LEU A 304 4.07 -4.30 22.88
CA LEU A 304 4.87 -5.48 23.19
C LEU A 304 5.66 -5.28 24.48
N ARG A 305 5.44 -6.16 25.45
CA ARG A 305 6.25 -6.24 26.67
C ARG A 305 7.40 -7.21 26.45
N ASP A 306 8.57 -6.69 26.12
CA ASP A 306 9.79 -7.49 25.97
C ASP A 306 10.68 -7.38 27.21
N VAL A 307 11.39 -8.46 27.52
CA VAL A 307 12.25 -8.54 28.72
C VAL A 307 13.60 -9.19 28.40
N ASP A 308 14.66 -8.66 29.02
CA ASP A 308 15.98 -9.27 28.96
C ASP A 308 16.05 -10.58 29.78
N LEU A 309 17.18 -11.28 29.69
CA LEU A 309 17.40 -12.55 30.42
C LEU A 309 17.38 -12.40 31.95
N THR A 310 17.46 -11.17 32.46
CA THR A 310 17.39 -10.86 33.89
C THR A 310 16.00 -10.35 34.32
N GLY A 311 15.05 -10.28 33.38
CA GLY A 311 13.68 -9.84 33.60
C GLY A 311 13.48 -8.32 33.53
N ASN A 312 14.47 -7.53 33.09
CA ASN A 312 14.29 -6.10 32.90
C ASN A 312 13.57 -5.83 31.58
N HIS A 313 12.74 -4.80 31.57
CA HIS A 313 12.03 -4.40 30.35
C HIS A 313 12.98 -3.89 29.26
N ILE A 314 12.75 -4.35 28.02
CA ILE A 314 13.37 -3.82 26.80
C ILE A 314 12.27 -3.12 26.00
N GLU A 315 12.50 -1.85 25.64
CA GLU A 315 11.57 -1.12 24.80
C GLU A 315 11.65 -1.62 23.36
N VAL A 316 10.55 -2.16 22.85
CA VAL A 316 10.38 -2.55 21.45
C VAL A 316 9.56 -1.48 20.75
N ILE A 317 9.96 -1.13 19.53
CA ILE A 317 9.24 -0.16 18.70
C ILE A 317 8.25 -0.94 17.83
N ASP A 318 6.99 -1.03 18.28
CA ASP A 318 5.89 -1.71 17.59
C ASP A 318 4.77 -0.73 17.20
N GLU A 319 5.04 0.02 16.15
CA GLU A 319 4.14 1.07 15.69
C GLU A 319 2.97 0.51 14.87
N PHE A 320 1.88 1.28 14.86
CA PHE A 320 0.68 1.00 14.06
C PHE A 320 0.37 2.23 13.20
N PRO A 321 -0.40 2.08 12.11
CA PRO A 321 -0.53 3.14 11.11
C PRO A 321 -0.88 4.52 11.69
N ALA A 322 -1.92 4.63 12.52
CA ALA A 322 -2.31 5.92 13.09
C ALA A 322 -1.21 6.60 13.91
N PHE A 323 -0.36 5.84 14.64
CA PHE A 323 0.79 6.43 15.32
C PHE A 323 1.71 7.15 14.33
N SER A 324 2.15 6.47 13.27
CA SER A 324 3.15 7.02 12.35
C SER A 324 2.60 8.19 11.54
N TYR A 325 1.32 8.12 11.18
CA TYR A 325 0.64 9.23 10.53
C TYR A 325 0.53 10.45 11.45
N ILE A 326 0.13 10.27 12.72
CA ILE A 326 0.09 11.34 13.73
C ILE A 326 1.50 11.91 13.98
N LEU A 327 2.51 11.04 14.08
CA LEU A 327 3.91 11.44 14.30
C LEU A 327 4.44 12.30 13.16
N GLY A 328 3.96 12.09 11.94
CA GLY A 328 4.24 13.00 10.82
C GLY A 328 5.43 12.59 9.96
N ASP A 329 6.11 11.48 10.28
CA ASP A 329 7.24 11.01 9.49
C ASP A 329 6.82 10.19 8.27
N ASN A 330 7.76 10.02 7.34
CA ASN A 330 7.64 9.15 6.18
C ASN A 330 8.64 7.99 6.31
N HIS A 331 8.82 7.49 7.55
CA HIS A 331 9.77 6.43 7.83
C HIS A 331 9.44 5.19 6.97
N PRO A 332 10.41 4.32 6.64
CA PRO A 332 10.17 3.47 5.48
C PRO A 332 9.15 2.35 5.69
N HIS A 333 8.84 1.96 6.93
CA HIS A 333 7.66 1.11 7.22
C HIS A 333 6.33 1.82 6.88
N VAL A 334 6.22 3.14 7.04
CA VAL A 334 5.06 3.94 6.61
C VAL A 334 4.93 3.91 5.10
N ALA A 335 6.04 4.15 4.40
CA ALA A 335 6.09 4.09 2.95
C ALA A 335 5.78 2.67 2.41
N ALA A 336 6.11 1.61 3.17
CA ALA A 336 5.88 0.23 2.78
C ALA A 336 4.41 -0.21 2.83
N MET A 337 3.57 0.38 3.70
CA MET A 337 2.23 -0.15 3.98
C MET A 337 1.35 -0.34 2.73
N PRO A 338 1.27 0.61 1.77
CA PRO A 338 0.48 0.40 0.56
C PRO A 338 1.03 -0.74 -0.31
N PHE A 339 2.36 -0.87 -0.42
CA PHE A 339 3.00 -1.90 -1.23
C PHE A 339 2.91 -3.29 -0.60
N ALA A 340 2.88 -3.36 0.74
CA ALA A 340 2.48 -4.55 1.46
C ALA A 340 1.05 -4.99 1.09
N MET A 341 0.08 -4.06 1.04
CA MET A 341 -1.29 -4.39 0.58
C MET A 341 -1.29 -4.92 -0.87
N LEU A 342 -0.48 -4.33 -1.75
CA LEU A 342 -0.31 -4.81 -3.13
C LEU A 342 0.31 -6.23 -3.16
N ALA A 343 1.30 -6.52 -2.33
CA ALA A 343 1.91 -7.84 -2.23
C ALA A 343 0.91 -8.90 -1.74
N VAL A 344 0.11 -8.58 -0.72
CA VAL A 344 -0.95 -9.48 -0.23
C VAL A 344 -2.03 -9.71 -1.29
N ALA A 345 -2.49 -8.65 -1.97
CA ALA A 345 -3.46 -8.78 -3.06
C ALA A 345 -2.91 -9.62 -4.23
N THR A 346 -1.63 -9.47 -4.55
CA THR A 346 -0.94 -10.27 -5.58
C THR A 346 -0.83 -11.73 -5.14
N ALA A 347 -0.45 -12.01 -3.89
CA ALA A 347 -0.41 -13.36 -3.34
C ALA A 347 -1.80 -14.02 -3.35
N LEU A 348 -2.86 -13.28 -3.00
CA LEU A 348 -4.23 -13.76 -3.09
C LEU A 348 -4.62 -14.08 -4.55
N ALA A 349 -4.30 -13.21 -5.50
CA ALA A 349 -4.58 -13.44 -6.92
C ALA A 349 -3.84 -14.67 -7.47
N ILE A 350 -2.58 -14.88 -7.07
CA ILE A 350 -1.81 -16.10 -7.37
C ILE A 350 -2.50 -17.31 -6.75
N PHE A 351 -2.84 -17.26 -5.47
CA PHE A 351 -3.50 -18.37 -4.79
C PHE A 351 -4.82 -18.75 -5.47
N LEU A 352 -5.58 -17.78 -5.99
CA LEU A 352 -6.82 -18.02 -6.74
C LEU A 352 -6.57 -18.42 -8.20
N HIS A 353 -5.34 -18.31 -8.70
CA HIS A 353 -4.99 -18.70 -10.04
C HIS A 353 -5.14 -20.22 -10.23
N ARG A 354 -5.85 -20.59 -11.28
CA ARG A 354 -6.08 -21.97 -11.71
C ARG A 354 -5.59 -22.11 -13.14
N PRO A 355 -4.32 -22.52 -13.35
CA PRO A 355 -3.80 -22.70 -14.69
C PRO A 355 -4.47 -23.91 -15.36
N ALA A 356 -4.89 -23.73 -16.61
CA ALA A 356 -5.46 -24.82 -17.42
C ALA A 356 -4.30 -25.69 -17.96
N LEU A 357 -3.89 -26.66 -17.16
CA LEU A 357 -2.81 -27.60 -17.48
C LEU A 357 -3.37 -29.00 -17.72
N ARG A 358 -2.79 -29.72 -18.68
CA ARG A 358 -3.07 -31.13 -18.90
C ARG A 358 -2.58 -31.97 -17.73
N SER A 359 -3.18 -33.13 -17.51
CA SER A 359 -2.78 -34.05 -16.41
C SER A 359 -1.31 -34.50 -16.53
N ASP A 360 -0.83 -34.66 -17.75
CA ASP A 360 0.55 -35.02 -18.13
C ASP A 360 1.51 -33.82 -18.27
N ALA A 361 1.08 -32.61 -17.88
CA ALA A 361 1.89 -31.40 -17.99
C ALA A 361 3.22 -31.55 -17.23
N ARG A 362 4.32 -31.25 -17.93
CA ARG A 362 5.68 -31.37 -17.41
C ARG A 362 5.93 -30.30 -16.34
N TRP A 363 6.90 -30.53 -15.45
CA TRP A 363 7.13 -29.64 -14.30
C TRP A 363 7.40 -28.17 -14.70
N TRP A 364 8.05 -27.92 -15.84
CA TRP A 364 8.31 -26.56 -16.32
C TRP A 364 7.09 -25.87 -16.94
N GLU A 365 6.14 -26.63 -17.49
CA GLU A 365 4.85 -26.09 -17.96
C GLU A 365 4.00 -25.67 -16.76
N ARG A 366 4.01 -26.49 -15.70
CA ARG A 366 3.41 -26.16 -14.41
C ARG A 366 4.03 -24.91 -13.81
N LEU A 367 5.36 -24.83 -13.79
CA LEU A 367 6.09 -23.66 -13.32
C LEU A 367 5.72 -22.42 -14.12
N ARG A 368 5.81 -22.46 -15.46
CA ARG A 368 5.47 -21.33 -16.30
C ARG A 368 4.03 -20.86 -16.14
N ALA A 369 3.08 -21.76 -15.89
CA ALA A 369 1.67 -21.40 -15.77
C ALA A 369 1.24 -21.02 -14.33
N ALA A 370 2.06 -21.26 -13.31
CA ALA A 370 1.65 -21.02 -11.93
C ALA A 370 1.51 -19.53 -11.58
N ALA A 371 2.31 -18.65 -12.19
CA ALA A 371 2.12 -17.21 -12.06
C ALA A 371 1.12 -16.68 -13.11
N PRO A 372 0.19 -15.79 -12.74
CA PRO A 372 -0.62 -15.06 -13.72
C PRO A 372 0.30 -14.32 -14.70
N LEU A 373 0.04 -14.38 -16.02
CA LEU A 373 0.91 -13.82 -17.07
C LEU A 373 2.22 -14.57 -17.34
N GLY A 374 2.35 -15.78 -16.80
CA GLY A 374 3.49 -16.65 -17.05
C GLY A 374 4.81 -16.12 -16.53
N ILE A 375 5.87 -16.16 -17.34
CA ILE A 375 7.20 -15.65 -16.96
C ILE A 375 7.16 -14.16 -16.61
N GLY A 376 6.38 -13.36 -17.36
CA GLY A 376 6.17 -11.94 -17.03
C GLY A 376 5.48 -11.74 -15.69
N GLY A 377 4.62 -12.68 -15.30
CA GLY A 377 4.02 -12.76 -13.97
C GLY A 377 5.05 -12.85 -12.85
N TYR A 378 5.99 -13.78 -12.98
CA TYR A 378 7.09 -13.93 -12.01
C TYR A 378 7.91 -12.66 -11.85
N LEU A 379 8.19 -11.96 -12.96
CA LEU A 379 8.91 -10.69 -12.90
C LEU A 379 8.12 -9.62 -12.12
N LEU A 380 6.81 -9.50 -12.37
CA LEU A 380 5.97 -8.56 -11.63
C LEU A 380 5.87 -8.91 -10.16
N VAL A 381 5.74 -10.19 -9.84
CA VAL A 381 5.74 -10.70 -8.46
C VAL A 381 7.06 -10.40 -7.77
N ALA A 382 8.19 -10.60 -8.46
CA ALA A 382 9.51 -10.25 -7.96
C ALA A 382 9.65 -8.74 -7.73
N ILE A 383 9.09 -7.89 -8.59
CA ILE A 383 9.08 -6.44 -8.38
C ILE A 383 8.21 -6.06 -7.19
N VAL A 384 6.96 -6.55 -7.13
CA VAL A 384 6.01 -6.23 -6.07
C VAL A 384 6.54 -6.64 -4.69
N THR A 385 6.95 -7.90 -4.56
CA THR A 385 7.40 -8.42 -3.27
C THR A 385 8.85 -8.03 -2.98
N GLY A 386 9.73 -8.01 -3.99
CA GLY A 386 11.14 -7.67 -3.83
C GLY A 386 11.38 -6.18 -3.59
N ALA A 387 10.51 -5.28 -4.05
CA ALA A 387 10.64 -3.86 -3.72
C ALA A 387 10.56 -3.59 -2.21
N LEU A 388 9.81 -4.40 -1.46
CA LEU A 388 9.74 -4.28 0.00
C LEU A 388 11.12 -4.41 0.64
N LEU A 389 12.04 -5.22 0.11
CA LEU A 389 13.41 -5.33 0.61
C LEU A 389 14.13 -3.97 0.64
N PHE A 390 13.86 -3.11 -0.34
CA PHE A 390 14.48 -1.81 -0.52
C PHE A 390 13.64 -0.65 0.03
N ILE A 391 12.34 -0.87 0.28
CA ILE A 391 11.47 0.10 0.97
C ILE A 391 11.61 -0.08 2.47
N ASN A 392 11.39 -1.28 3.01
CA ASN A 392 11.60 -1.63 4.41
C ASN A 392 12.04 -3.09 4.49
N THR A 393 13.33 -3.32 4.71
CA THR A 393 13.94 -4.66 4.67
C THR A 393 13.24 -5.67 5.59
N TRP A 394 12.69 -5.22 6.72
CA TRP A 394 12.01 -6.08 7.69
C TRP A 394 10.62 -6.54 7.27
N ASP A 395 9.98 -5.84 6.33
CA ASP A 395 8.71 -6.27 5.74
C ASP A 395 8.92 -7.40 4.73
N PHE A 396 10.10 -7.50 4.10
CA PHE A 396 10.32 -8.46 3.02
C PHE A 396 10.07 -9.92 3.42
N PRO A 397 10.62 -10.47 4.54
CA PRO A 397 10.46 -11.88 4.89
C PRO A 397 9.00 -12.39 4.96
N PRO A 398 8.05 -11.75 5.69
CA PRO A 398 6.68 -12.24 5.77
C PRO A 398 5.95 -12.19 4.42
N TYR A 399 6.10 -11.10 3.64
CA TYR A 399 5.42 -10.99 2.34
C TYR A 399 6.04 -11.90 1.28
N TRP A 400 7.34 -12.13 1.33
CA TRP A 400 8.03 -13.13 0.51
C TRP A 400 7.53 -14.54 0.81
N LEU A 401 7.48 -14.91 2.10
CA LEU A 401 6.97 -16.22 2.52
C LEU A 401 5.52 -16.42 2.08
N LEU A 402 4.66 -15.42 2.26
CA LEU A 402 3.26 -15.45 1.81
C LEU A 402 3.17 -15.70 0.29
N THR A 403 3.95 -14.95 -0.49
CA THR A 403 3.94 -15.03 -1.95
C THR A 403 4.45 -16.38 -2.45
N VAL A 404 5.55 -16.87 -1.88
CA VAL A 404 6.12 -18.18 -2.20
C VAL A 404 5.16 -19.29 -1.81
N THR A 405 4.51 -19.18 -0.66
CA THR A 405 3.48 -20.16 -0.22
C THR A 405 2.29 -20.18 -1.17
N ALA A 406 1.83 -19.02 -1.64
CA ALA A 406 0.76 -18.93 -2.63
C ALA A 406 1.16 -19.61 -3.96
N LEU A 407 2.39 -19.37 -4.45
CA LEU A 407 2.92 -20.03 -5.65
C LEU A 407 3.06 -21.54 -5.47
N ALA A 408 3.62 -21.98 -4.34
CA ALA A 408 3.75 -23.39 -4.01
C ALA A 408 2.37 -24.08 -3.94
N ALA A 409 1.38 -23.44 -3.34
CA ALA A 409 0.01 -23.94 -3.30
C ALA A 409 -0.60 -24.10 -4.70
N VAL A 410 -0.26 -23.24 -5.67
CA VAL A 410 -0.68 -23.43 -7.07
C VAL A 410 0.02 -24.61 -7.72
N LEU A 411 1.33 -24.76 -7.51
CA LEU A 411 2.15 -25.83 -8.09
C LEU A 411 1.81 -27.22 -7.56
N LEU A 412 1.42 -27.31 -6.29
CA LEU A 412 1.07 -28.56 -5.61
C LEU A 412 -0.37 -29.01 -5.88
N ARG A 413 -1.20 -28.20 -6.54
CA ARG A 413 -2.58 -28.60 -6.88
C ARG A 413 -2.58 -29.74 -7.91
N PRO A 414 -3.40 -30.79 -7.71
CA PRO A 414 -3.56 -31.86 -8.69
C PRO A 414 -4.04 -31.31 -10.05
N ALA A 415 -3.38 -31.73 -11.12
CA ALA A 415 -3.82 -31.42 -12.48
C ALA A 415 -5.16 -32.14 -12.74
N GLY A 416 -6.20 -31.38 -13.11
CA GLY A 416 -7.57 -31.89 -13.26
C GLY A 416 -8.53 -31.51 -12.13
N ALA A 417 -8.07 -30.82 -11.08
CA ALA A 417 -8.97 -30.19 -10.08
C ALA A 417 -9.61 -28.92 -10.66
N SER A 418 -10.46 -29.07 -11.67
CA SER A 418 -11.32 -28.00 -12.18
C SER A 418 -12.74 -28.54 -12.38
N GLN A 419 -13.68 -27.90 -11.67
CA GLN A 419 -15.14 -28.03 -11.76
C GLN A 419 -15.77 -29.26 -11.09
N ALA A 420 -15.76 -29.31 -9.76
CA ALA A 420 -16.94 -29.81 -9.07
C ALA A 420 -17.60 -28.59 -8.40
N PRO A 421 -18.85 -28.21 -8.74
CA PRO A 421 -19.60 -27.30 -7.86
C PRO A 421 -19.65 -27.93 -6.46
N PRO A 422 -19.69 -27.12 -5.38
CA PRO A 422 -19.90 -27.66 -4.05
C PRO A 422 -21.17 -28.51 -4.09
N ALA A 423 -21.05 -29.79 -3.72
CA ALA A 423 -22.20 -30.65 -3.56
C ALA A 423 -23.11 -29.98 -2.52
N VAL A 424 -24.31 -29.59 -2.97
CA VAL A 424 -25.38 -29.18 -2.08
C VAL A 424 -25.81 -30.45 -1.35
N ASN A 425 -25.41 -30.58 -0.08
CA ASN A 425 -26.06 -31.45 0.89
C ASN A 425 -26.71 -30.57 1.95
#